data_AF-A0A6B3N7K3-F1
#
_entry.id   AF-A0A6B3N7K3-F1
#
_cell.length_a   1.000
_cell.length_b   1.000
_cell.length_c   1.000
_cell.angle_alpha   90.00
_cell.angle_beta   90.00
_cell.angle_gamma   90.00
#
_symmetry.space_group_name_H-M   'P 1'
#
loop_
_entity.id
_entity.type
_entity.pdbx_description
1 polymer ?
#
loop_
_entity_poly.entity_id
_entity_poly.type
_entity_poly.pdbx_seq_one_letter_code
_entity_poly.pdbx_strand_id
1 'polypeptide(L)'
;MNPHLILPVGTQVVTRVAVKNSAGETLCVPGAVGVIVKAPTDNSHGYRVRLSNDREVTLPRHEFSIRKHFQKEGLQLSEDLLTELNLYDHVIYRCVVGSRAF
;
A
#
# COMPACT_ATOMS: atom_id res chain seq x y z
N MET A 1 8.60 -13.64 -6.96
CA MET A 1 7.11 -13.59 -6.93
C MET A 1 6.60 -14.41 -8.11
N ASN A 2 5.59 -15.27 -7.93
CA ASN A 2 4.97 -16.00 -9.03
C ASN A 2 4.06 -15.05 -9.83
N PRO A 3 4.37 -14.71 -11.09
CA PRO A 3 3.59 -13.76 -11.88
C PRO A 3 2.21 -14.29 -12.30
N HIS A 4 1.90 -15.58 -12.09
CA HIS A 4 0.62 -16.20 -12.43
C HIS A 4 -0.41 -16.21 -11.30
N LEU A 5 -0.08 -15.71 -10.11
CA LEU A 5 -1.02 -15.71 -8.99
C LEU A 5 -2.07 -14.62 -9.16
N ILE A 6 -3.29 -15.02 -9.54
CA ILE A 6 -4.46 -14.16 -9.52
C ILE A 6 -4.82 -13.86 -8.06
N LEU A 7 -4.88 -12.58 -7.71
CA LEU A 7 -5.19 -12.17 -6.34
C LEU A 7 -6.70 -12.16 -6.09
N PRO A 8 -7.16 -12.64 -4.93
CA PRO A 8 -8.59 -12.68 -4.63
C PRO A 8 -9.16 -11.28 -4.38
N VAL A 9 -10.47 -11.15 -4.63
CA VAL A 9 -11.28 -10.01 -4.19
C VAL A 9 -11.14 -9.82 -2.68
N GLY A 10 -11.11 -8.58 -2.21
CA GLY A 10 -10.87 -8.22 -0.82
C GLY A 10 -9.39 -7.98 -0.47
N THR A 11 -8.46 -8.31 -1.37
CA THR A 11 -7.03 -8.02 -1.13
C THR A 11 -6.78 -6.52 -1.12
N GLN A 12 -6.14 -6.02 -0.05
CA GLN A 12 -5.67 -4.64 0.03
C GLN A 12 -4.40 -4.45 -0.77
N VAL A 13 -4.37 -3.42 -1.60
CA VAL A 13 -3.27 -3.11 -2.50
C VAL A 13 -2.86 -1.64 -2.41
N VAL A 14 -1.65 -1.36 -2.86
CA VAL A 14 -1.07 -0.01 -2.96
C VAL A 14 -0.67 0.21 -4.41
N THR A 15 -1.18 1.29 -5.00
CA THR A 15 -0.91 1.67 -6.39
C THR A 15 0.53 2.14 -6.54
N ARG A 16 1.25 1.72 -7.58
CA ARG A 16 2.63 2.15 -7.89
C ARG A 16 2.69 3.30 -8.90
N VAL A 17 1.62 3.52 -9.65
CA VAL A 17 1.54 4.52 -10.72
C VAL A 17 0.43 5.54 -10.46
N ALA A 18 0.48 6.68 -11.14
CA ALA A 18 -0.65 7.59 -11.19
C ALA A 18 -1.67 7.07 -12.20
N VAL A 19 -2.94 7.00 -11.81
CA VAL A 19 -4.04 6.66 -12.73
C VAL A 19 -4.79 7.92 -13.08
N LYS A 20 -5.01 8.14 -14.37
CA LYS A 20 -5.81 9.26 -14.90
C LYS A 20 -7.03 8.74 -15.64
N ASN A 21 -8.10 9.52 -15.66
CA ASN A 21 -9.26 9.22 -16.50
C ASN A 21 -9.02 9.69 -17.95
N SER A 22 -9.98 9.39 -18.84
CA SER A 22 -9.93 9.80 -20.25
C SER A 22 -9.93 11.33 -20.46
N ALA A 23 -10.39 12.11 -19.47
CA ALA A 23 -10.34 13.56 -19.47
C ALA A 23 -8.99 14.12 -18.94
N GLY A 24 -8.06 13.25 -18.54
CA GLY A 24 -6.74 13.62 -18.02
C GLY A 24 -6.71 13.94 -16.52
N GLU A 25 -7.84 13.85 -15.81
CA GLU A 25 -7.91 14.06 -14.36
C GLU A 25 -7.28 12.88 -13.62
N THR A 26 -6.46 13.19 -12.61
CA THR A 26 -5.85 12.16 -11.76
C THR A 26 -6.90 11.51 -10.85
N LEU A 27 -7.17 10.23 -11.07
CA LEU A 27 -8.04 9.40 -10.24
C LEU A 27 -7.33 8.96 -8.95
N CYS A 28 -6.04 8.62 -9.06
CA CYS A 28 -5.18 8.37 -7.91
C CYS A 28 -3.70 8.60 -8.22
N VAL A 29 -2.94 8.85 -7.15
CA VAL A 29 -1.49 9.02 -7.18
C VAL A 29 -0.78 7.72 -6.76
N PRO A 30 0.51 7.55 -7.07
CA PRO A 30 1.32 6.48 -6.48
C PRO A 30 1.23 6.49 -4.96
N GLY A 31 1.15 5.31 -4.35
CA GLY A 31 0.94 5.14 -2.91
C GLY A 31 -0.53 5.10 -2.47
N ALA A 32 -1.49 5.38 -3.38
CA ALA A 32 -2.90 5.27 -3.06
C ALA A 32 -3.30 3.83 -2.71
N VAL A 33 -4.04 3.68 -1.61
CA VAL A 33 -4.52 2.39 -1.10
C VAL A 33 -5.90 2.08 -1.65
N GLY A 34 -6.14 0.81 -1.98
CA GLY A 34 -7.45 0.33 -2.37
C GLY A 34 -7.66 -1.15 -2.09
N VAL A 35 -8.86 -1.64 -2.42
CA VAL A 35 -9.26 -3.04 -2.27
C VAL A 35 -9.68 -3.58 -3.62
N ILE A 36 -9.20 -4.78 -3.98
CA ILE A 36 -9.65 -5.47 -5.19
C ILE A 36 -11.14 -5.80 -5.04
N VAL A 37 -11.98 -5.28 -5.93
CA VAL A 37 -13.42 -5.58 -6.00
C VAL A 37 -13.74 -6.55 -7.14
N LYS A 38 -12.88 -6.65 -8.16
CA LYS A 38 -12.96 -7.67 -9.21
C LYS A 38 -11.57 -8.11 -9.64
N ALA A 39 -11.35 -9.43 -9.63
CA ALA A 39 -10.15 -10.04 -10.17
C ALA A 39 -10.36 -10.44 -11.64
N PRO A 40 -9.32 -10.37 -12.49
CA PRO A 40 -9.36 -10.91 -13.84
C PRO A 40 -9.41 -12.46 -13.80
N THR A 41 -9.90 -13.08 -14.87
CA THR A 41 -9.89 -14.54 -15.04
C THR A 41 -8.57 -15.05 -15.63
N ASP A 42 -7.71 -14.14 -16.07
CA ASP A 42 -6.40 -14.39 -16.66
C ASP A 42 -5.37 -13.37 -16.16
N ASN A 43 -4.15 -13.43 -16.70
CA ASN A 43 -3.07 -12.51 -16.33
C ASN A 43 -2.89 -11.32 -17.29
N SER A 44 -3.72 -11.21 -18.33
CA SER A 44 -3.65 -10.12 -19.31
C SER A 44 -4.59 -8.97 -18.96
N HIS A 45 -5.67 -9.24 -18.21
CA HIS A 45 -6.63 -8.22 -17.80
C HIS A 45 -6.27 -7.56 -16.47
N GLY A 46 -6.75 -6.33 -16.30
CA GLY A 46 -6.59 -5.55 -15.08
C GLY A 46 -7.53 -5.97 -13.96
N TYR A 47 -7.10 -5.71 -12.73
CA TYR A 47 -7.90 -5.77 -11.52
C TYR A 47 -8.73 -4.50 -11.40
N ARG A 48 -9.97 -4.65 -10.95
CA ARG A 48 -10.77 -3.49 -10.53
C ARG A 48 -10.53 -3.26 -9.05
N VAL A 49 -10.01 -2.08 -8.74
CA VAL A 49 -9.65 -1.69 -7.39
C VAL A 49 -10.50 -0.51 -6.98
N ARG A 50 -11.21 -0.63 -5.87
CA ARG A 50 -11.92 0.47 -5.24
C ARG A 50 -10.97 1.19 -4.28
N LEU A 51 -10.76 2.46 -4.53
CA LEU A 51 -9.91 3.34 -3.73
C LEU A 51 -10.66 3.81 -2.48
N SER A 52 -9.93 4.42 -1.53
CA SER A 52 -10.50 4.94 -0.27
C SER A 52 -11.56 6.04 -0.44
N ASN A 53 -11.66 6.65 -1.61
CA ASN A 53 -12.67 7.66 -1.98
C ASN A 53 -13.83 7.07 -2.79
N ASP A 54 -14.03 5.74 -2.71
CA ASP A 54 -15.04 4.96 -3.43
C ASP A 54 -14.95 4.95 -4.96
N ARG A 55 -13.93 5.61 -5.56
CA ARG A 55 -13.68 5.52 -7.00
C ARG A 55 -13.07 4.17 -7.37
N GLU A 56 -13.50 3.62 -8.49
CA GLU A 56 -12.92 2.41 -9.06
C GLU A 56 -11.90 2.74 -10.14
N VAL A 57 -10.74 2.08 -10.08
CA VAL A 57 -9.70 2.13 -11.11
C VAL A 57 -9.39 0.72 -11.62
N THR A 58 -8.94 0.63 -12.87
CA THR A 58 -8.43 -0.62 -13.43
C THR A 58 -6.92 -0.60 -13.36
N LEU A 59 -6.32 -1.60 -12.75
CA LEU A 59 -4.88 -1.72 -12.57
C LEU A 59 -4.39 -3.11 -13.02
N PRO A 60 -3.45 -3.22 -13.97
CA PRO A 60 -2.77 -4.48 -14.27
C PRO A 60 -1.90 -4.92 -13.09
N ARG A 61 -1.57 -6.22 -13.04
CA ARG A 61 -0.89 -6.87 -11.91
C ARG A 61 0.41 -6.19 -11.47
N HIS A 62 1.14 -5.59 -12.41
CA HIS A 62 2.45 -4.97 -12.18
C HIS A 62 2.36 -3.52 -11.67
N GLU A 63 1.20 -2.88 -11.76
CA GLU A 63 0.99 -1.48 -11.35
C GLU A 63 0.62 -1.31 -9.88
N PHE A 64 0.59 -2.39 -9.09
CA PHE A 64 0.30 -2.34 -7.67
C PHE A 64 1.07 -3.40 -6.87
N SER A 65 1.18 -3.14 -5.57
CA SER A 65 1.69 -4.08 -4.56
C SER A 65 0.57 -4.55 -3.63
N ILE A 66 0.68 -5.76 -3.07
CA ILE A 66 -0.14 -6.14 -1.93
C ILE A 66 0.29 -5.31 -0.72
N ARG A 67 -0.66 -4.70 0.00
CA ARG A 67 -0.37 -3.75 1.08
C ARG A 67 0.48 -4.34 2.20
N LYS A 68 0.26 -5.61 2.58
CA LYS A 68 1.08 -6.30 3.59
C LYS A 68 2.57 -6.38 3.20
N HIS A 69 2.87 -6.60 1.91
CA HIS A 69 4.25 -6.60 1.42
C HIS A 69 4.82 -5.19 1.38
N PHE A 70 4.04 -4.22 0.91
CA PHE A 70 4.46 -2.82 0.87
C PHE A 70 4.78 -2.25 2.26
N GLN A 71 3.97 -2.57 3.28
CA GLN A 71 4.24 -2.17 4.66
C GLN A 71 5.53 -2.79 5.19
N LYS A 72 5.78 -4.08 4.92
CA LYS A 72 7.00 -4.75 5.37
C LYS A 72 8.25 -4.15 4.74
N GLU A 73 8.23 -3.90 3.42
CA GLU A 73 9.34 -3.27 2.70
C GLU A 73 9.60 -1.84 3.20
N GLY A 74 8.54 -1.04 3.37
CA GLY A 74 8.67 0.33 3.89
C GLY A 74 9.15 0.40 5.35
N LEU A 75 8.70 -0.55 6.20
CA LEU A 75 9.15 -0.64 7.59
C LEU A 75 10.63 -1.04 7.68
N GLN A 76 11.10 -1.99 6.86
CA GLN A 76 12.51 -2.37 6.81
C GLN A 76 13.40 -1.20 6.38
N LEU A 77 13.02 -0.48 5.32
CA LEU A 77 13.74 0.71 4.87
C LEU A 77 13.75 1.83 5.94
N SER A 78 12.63 1.98 6.67
CA SER A 78 12.56 2.96 7.76
C SER A 78 13.44 2.56 8.93
N GLU A 79 13.50 1.29 9.29
CA GLU A 79 14.32 0.78 10.39
C GLU A 79 15.82 0.99 10.12
N ASP A 80 16.26 0.78 8.88
CA ASP A 80 17.63 1.07 8.44
C ASP A 80 17.96 2.56 8.56
N LEU A 81 17.08 3.45 8.06
CA LEU A 81 17.24 4.90 8.17
C LEU A 81 17.18 5.42 9.62
N LEU A 82 16.31 4.85 10.44
CA LEU A 82 16.17 5.21 11.86
C LEU A 82 17.41 4.81 12.67
N THR A 83 18.05 3.70 12.28
CA THR A 83 19.32 3.23 12.85
C THR A 83 20.46 4.17 12.48
N GLU A 84 20.52 4.60 11.21
CA GLU A 84 21.51 5.60 10.75
C GLU A 84 21.33 6.98 11.41
N LEU A 85 20.09 7.43 11.57
CA LEU A 85 19.78 8.76 12.13
C LEU A 85 19.82 8.81 13.66
N ASN A 86 19.97 7.66 14.34
CA ASN A 86 19.86 7.47 15.79
C ASN A 86 18.82 8.39 16.44
N LEU A 87 17.58 8.37 15.93
CA LEU A 87 16.54 9.34 16.33
C LEU A 87 16.22 9.32 17.83
N TYR A 88 16.62 8.27 18.54
CA TYR A 88 16.56 8.19 20.01
C TYR A 88 17.38 9.29 20.71
N ASP A 89 18.46 9.77 20.09
CA ASP A 89 19.27 10.90 20.59
C ASP A 89 18.52 12.25 20.47
N HIS A 90 17.47 12.31 19.66
CA HIS A 90 16.65 13.51 19.42
C HIS A 90 15.28 13.46 20.09
N VAL A 91 15.05 12.49 20.99
CA VAL A 91 13.81 12.41 21.76
C VAL A 91 13.86 13.44 22.89
N ILE A 92 13.15 14.56 22.73
CA ILE A 92 13.02 15.61 23.75
C ILE A 92 12.03 15.25 24.87
N TYR A 93 11.20 14.24 24.66
CA TYR A 93 10.23 13.79 25.66
C TYR A 93 9.86 12.32 25.45
N ARG A 94 9.98 11.52 26.52
CA ARG A 94 9.61 10.10 26.55
C ARG A 94 8.70 9.82 27.74
N CYS A 95 7.39 9.69 27.50
CA CYS A 95 6.45 9.22 28.52
C CYS A 95 6.42 7.69 28.55
N VAL A 96 6.87 7.09 29.65
CA VAL A 96 6.78 5.64 29.89
C VAL A 96 5.66 5.41 30.90
N VAL A 97 4.56 4.80 30.45
CA VAL A 97 3.41 4.50 31.30
C VAL A 97 3.50 3.04 31.75
N GLY A 98 3.77 2.81 33.03
CA GLY A 98 3.66 1.49 33.66
C GLY A 98 2.30 1.33 34.34
N SER A 99 1.61 0.21 34.12
CA SER A 99 0.42 -0.14 34.90
C SER A 99 0.83 -0.51 36.32
N ARG A 100 0.54 0.34 37.31
CA ARG A 100 0.53 -0.09 38.72
C ARG A 100 -0.87 -0.63 39.00
N ALA A 101 -1.02 -1.95 38.92
CA ALA A 101 -2.18 -2.61 39.51
C ALA A 101 -1.97 -2.65 41.03
N PHE A 102 -2.96 -2.16 41.79
CA PHE A 102 -3.07 -2.31 43.24
C PHE A 102 -4.09 -3.40 43.55
#